data_AF-L2GIR8-F1
#
_entry.id   AF-L2GIR8-F1
#
_cell.length_a   1.000
_cell.length_b   1.000
_cell.length_c   1.000
_cell.angle_alpha   90.00
_cell.angle_beta   90.00
_cell.angle_gamma   90.00
#
_symmetry.space_group_name_H-M   'P 1'
#
loop_
_entity.id
_entity.type
_entity.pdbx_description
1 polymer ?
#
loop_
_entity_poly.entity_id
_entity_poly.type
_entity_poly.pdbx_seq_one_letter_code
_entity_poly.pdbx_strand_id
1 'polypeptide(L)'
;GFGFRHIPIEAWKFLIDYCGVKELSISNAPIDINALNHSDLCNITALYLIDVGLTEMPCLSNLKNLEWLCLNNNQIGYVNLQSYFDAGTGGSTMPNLKYLDLSRNPVSKIDARIKKVFTSKPFIILSEVIVVDLGISLSDVKHELESADIKLVESDLESQMDWMPVTD
;
A
#
# COMPACT_ATOMS: atom_id res chain seq x y z
N GLY A 1 25.15 -14.07 -7.89
CA GLY A 1 23.97 -13.78 -7.06
C GLY A 1 23.02 -14.94 -7.14
N PHE A 2 22.34 -15.27 -6.04
CA PHE A 2 21.24 -16.22 -6.02
C PHE A 2 19.94 -15.41 -6.17
N GLY A 3 19.19 -15.64 -7.24
CA GLY A 3 17.96 -14.90 -7.54
C GLY A 3 16.79 -15.86 -7.59
N PHE A 4 15.71 -15.52 -6.89
CA PHE A 4 14.46 -16.26 -7.00
C PHE A 4 13.61 -15.64 -8.11
N ARG A 5 13.02 -16.47 -8.97
CA ARG A 5 12.04 -16.02 -9.99
C ARG A 5 10.61 -15.92 -9.45
N HIS A 6 10.43 -16.21 -8.17
CA HIS A 6 9.18 -16.18 -7.42
C HIS A 6 9.51 -15.84 -5.96
N ILE A 7 8.51 -15.55 -5.15
CA ILE A 7 8.72 -15.29 -3.72
C ILE A 7 8.86 -16.63 -2.99
N PRO A 8 10.01 -16.96 -2.40
CA PRO A 8 10.22 -18.25 -1.74
C PRO A 8 9.55 -18.26 -0.36
N ILE A 9 8.22 -18.42 -0.32
CA ILE A 9 7.41 -18.32 0.89
C ILE A 9 7.94 -19.22 2.02
N GLU A 10 8.32 -20.46 1.72
CA GLU A 10 8.86 -21.39 2.72
C GLU A 10 10.18 -20.89 3.34
N ALA A 11 11.04 -20.27 2.54
CA ALA A 11 12.29 -19.69 3.04
C ALA A 11 12.01 -18.48 3.94
N TRP A 12 11.07 -17.63 3.56
CA TRP A 12 10.66 -16.48 4.38
C TRP A 12 9.98 -16.92 5.67
N LYS A 13 9.09 -17.91 5.60
CA LYS A 13 8.49 -18.53 6.77
C LYS A 13 9.56 -19.05 7.73
N PHE A 14 10.55 -19.78 7.22
CA PHE A 14 11.65 -20.28 8.04
C PHE A 14 12.39 -19.13 8.74
N LEU A 15 12.70 -18.05 8.03
CA LEU A 15 13.38 -16.88 8.60
C LEU A 15 12.51 -16.14 9.64
N ILE A 16 11.21 -16.05 9.41
CA ILE A 16 10.26 -15.46 10.36
C ILE A 16 10.21 -16.30 11.64
N ASP A 17 9.99 -17.61 11.50
CA ASP A 17 9.76 -18.51 12.62
C ASP A 17 11.01 -18.77 13.47
N TYR A 18 12.17 -18.90 12.82
CA TYR A 18 13.39 -19.36 13.49
C TYR A 18 14.45 -18.27 13.62
N CYS A 19 14.37 -17.19 12.86
CA CYS A 19 15.32 -16.08 12.92
C CYS A 19 14.68 -14.76 13.36
N GLY A 20 13.35 -14.71 13.54
CA GLY A 20 12.64 -13.51 13.96
C GLY A 20 12.68 -12.37 12.93
N VAL A 21 12.90 -12.70 11.65
CA VAL A 21 12.90 -11.70 10.57
C VAL A 21 11.51 -11.09 10.44
N LYS A 22 11.45 -9.76 10.38
CA LYS A 22 10.20 -8.99 10.17
C LYS A 22 10.27 -8.09 8.94
N GLU A 23 11.37 -8.15 8.21
CA GLU A 23 11.64 -7.29 7.08
C GLU A 23 11.83 -8.14 5.84
N LEU A 24 11.09 -7.81 4.78
CA LEU A 24 11.17 -8.47 3.49
C LEU A 24 11.57 -7.43 2.45
N SER A 25 12.66 -7.68 1.73
CA SER A 25 13.10 -6.83 0.63
C SER A 25 13.22 -7.64 -0.65
N ILE A 26 12.55 -7.16 -1.70
CA ILE A 26 12.57 -7.71 -3.05
C ILE A 26 12.88 -6.56 -4.00
N SER A 27 13.84 -6.77 -4.90
CA SER A 27 14.21 -5.75 -5.88
C SER A 27 14.59 -6.32 -7.23
N ASN A 28 14.41 -5.53 -8.29
CA ASN A 28 14.86 -5.83 -9.64
C ASN A 28 14.32 -7.17 -10.20
N ALA A 29 13.11 -7.55 -9.79
CA ALA A 29 12.48 -8.79 -10.21
C ALA A 29 10.95 -8.65 -10.22
N PRO A 30 10.25 -9.19 -11.23
CA PRO A 30 8.80 -9.23 -11.21
C PRO A 30 8.33 -10.09 -10.03
N ILE A 31 7.21 -9.69 -9.43
CA ILE A 31 6.66 -10.34 -8.25
C ILE A 31 5.23 -10.79 -8.50
N ASP A 32 4.84 -11.88 -7.83
CA ASP A 32 3.44 -12.26 -7.67
C ASP A 32 2.93 -11.66 -6.36
N ILE A 33 2.06 -10.64 -6.46
CA ILE A 33 1.46 -9.97 -5.30
C ILE A 33 0.60 -10.93 -4.49
N ASN A 34 -0.02 -11.95 -5.11
CA ASN A 34 -0.83 -12.91 -4.38
C ASN A 34 0.04 -13.73 -3.41
N ALA A 35 1.29 -14.04 -3.78
CA ALA A 35 2.22 -14.72 -2.91
C ALA A 35 2.56 -13.89 -1.65
N LEU A 36 2.61 -12.55 -1.74
CA LEU A 36 2.82 -11.68 -0.58
C LEU A 36 1.67 -11.72 0.43
N ASN A 37 0.48 -12.14 0.01
CA ASN A 37 -0.67 -12.34 0.91
C ASN A 37 -0.67 -13.71 1.58
N HIS A 38 0.41 -14.50 1.54
CA HIS A 38 0.44 -15.75 2.28
C HIS A 38 0.35 -15.49 3.80
N SER A 39 -0.44 -16.30 4.54
CA SER A 39 -0.66 -16.10 5.98
C SER A 39 0.61 -16.18 6.80
N ASP A 40 1.61 -16.95 6.34
CA ASP A 40 2.91 -17.06 7.01
C ASP A 40 3.72 -15.76 7.00
N LEU A 41 3.37 -14.80 6.14
CA LEU A 41 4.03 -13.49 6.10
C LEU A 41 3.35 -12.45 6.99
N CYS A 42 2.27 -12.80 7.72
CA CYS A 42 1.46 -11.84 8.48
C CYS A 42 2.22 -11.06 9.57
N ASN A 43 3.39 -11.55 10.01
CA ASN A 43 4.21 -10.95 11.07
C ASN A 43 5.24 -9.95 10.56
N ILE A 44 5.37 -9.74 9.24
CA ILE A 44 6.30 -8.74 8.73
C ILE A 44 5.83 -7.32 9.07
N THR A 45 6.78 -6.47 9.42
CA THR A 45 6.55 -5.06 9.79
C THR A 45 7.13 -4.11 8.76
N ALA A 46 8.07 -4.55 7.92
CA ALA A 46 8.60 -3.75 6.82
C ALA A 46 8.66 -4.56 5.52
N LEU A 47 8.18 -3.95 4.44
CA LEU A 47 8.19 -4.52 3.10
C LEU A 47 8.79 -3.52 2.11
N TYR A 48 9.81 -3.95 1.38
CA TYR A 48 10.48 -3.17 0.35
C TYR A 48 10.30 -3.89 -1.00
N LEU A 49 9.60 -3.26 -1.93
CA LEU A 49 9.35 -3.73 -3.30
C LEU A 49 9.93 -2.71 -4.27
N ILE A 50 11.22 -2.82 -4.53
CA ILE A 50 12.01 -1.80 -5.23
C ILE A 50 12.24 -2.20 -6.68
N ASP A 51 11.75 -1.42 -7.64
CA ASP A 51 11.93 -1.75 -9.07
C ASP A 51 11.49 -3.19 -9.41
N VAL A 52 10.25 -3.51 -9.04
CA VAL A 52 9.62 -4.81 -9.27
C VAL A 52 8.58 -4.76 -10.40
N GLY A 53 8.46 -3.60 -11.05
CA GLY A 53 7.55 -3.39 -12.18
C GLY A 53 6.08 -3.20 -11.79
N LEU A 54 5.77 -2.74 -10.57
CA LEU A 54 4.39 -2.48 -10.17
C LEU A 54 3.80 -1.31 -10.95
N THR A 55 2.64 -1.52 -11.57
CA THR A 55 1.86 -0.45 -12.22
C THR A 55 0.68 0.02 -11.38
N GLU A 56 0.35 -0.72 -10.32
CA GLU A 56 -0.76 -0.48 -9.40
C GLU A 56 -0.34 -0.73 -7.96
N MET A 57 -1.14 -0.24 -7.02
CA MET A 57 -0.93 -0.49 -5.59
C MET A 57 -1.16 -1.97 -5.27
N PRO A 58 -0.21 -2.66 -4.61
CA PRO A 58 -0.37 -4.08 -4.29
C PRO A 58 -1.34 -4.26 -3.12
N CYS A 59 -2.47 -4.92 -3.30
CA CYS A 59 -3.37 -5.22 -2.19
C CYS A 59 -2.70 -6.23 -1.23
N LEU A 60 -2.37 -5.81 0.00
CA LEU A 60 -1.59 -6.58 0.98
C LEU A 60 -2.43 -6.93 2.23
N SER A 61 -3.66 -7.42 2.03
CA SER A 61 -4.67 -7.58 3.08
C SER A 61 -4.27 -8.48 4.27
N ASN A 62 -3.32 -9.41 4.07
CA ASN A 62 -2.86 -10.31 5.12
C ASN A 62 -1.68 -9.75 5.94
N LEU A 63 -1.07 -8.65 5.50
CA LEU A 63 0.06 -8.00 6.17
C LEU A 63 -0.41 -6.94 7.18
N LYS A 64 -1.27 -7.36 8.12
CA LYS A 64 -1.93 -6.44 9.07
C LYS A 64 -0.96 -5.73 10.02
N ASN A 65 0.24 -6.28 10.23
CA ASN A 65 1.28 -5.72 11.10
C ASN A 65 2.26 -4.79 10.35
N LEU A 66 2.03 -4.53 9.06
CA LEU A 66 2.95 -3.74 8.25
C LEU A 66 2.98 -2.28 8.74
N GLU A 67 4.16 -1.80 9.10
CA GLU A 67 4.42 -0.42 9.53
C GLU A 67 5.16 0.39 8.46
N TRP A 68 5.96 -0.27 7.62
CA TRP A 68 6.72 0.36 6.55
C TRP A 68 6.47 -0.34 5.21
N LEU A 69 6.01 0.42 4.22
CA LEU A 69 5.85 -0.04 2.85
C LEU A 69 6.65 0.86 1.90
N CYS A 70 7.67 0.29 1.25
CA CYS A 70 8.45 0.97 0.22
C CYS A 70 8.15 0.36 -1.14
N LEU A 71 7.66 1.20 -2.05
CA LEU A 71 7.28 0.88 -3.43
C LEU A 71 8.09 1.73 -4.42
N ASN A 72 9.30 2.16 -4.03
CA ASN A 72 10.07 3.09 -4.85
C ASN A 72 10.55 2.47 -6.18
N ASN A 73 10.81 3.33 -7.17
CA ASN A 73 11.22 2.93 -8.53
C ASN A 73 10.24 1.98 -9.23
N ASN A 74 8.93 2.14 -9.01
CA ASN A 74 7.92 1.40 -9.77
C ASN A 74 7.23 2.32 -10.80
N GLN A 75 6.14 1.86 -11.39
CA GLN A 75 5.40 2.53 -12.47
C GLN A 75 3.97 2.90 -12.04
N ILE A 76 3.76 3.12 -10.73
CA ILE A 76 2.45 3.45 -10.16
C ILE A 76 2.06 4.88 -10.54
N GLY A 77 1.16 5.03 -11.50
CA GLY A 77 0.67 6.33 -11.96
C GLY A 77 -0.53 6.87 -11.15
N TYR A 78 -1.30 5.96 -10.59
CA TYR A 78 -2.49 6.25 -9.79
C TYR A 78 -2.51 5.37 -8.53
N VAL A 79 -2.50 5.99 -7.36
CA VAL A 79 -2.70 5.32 -6.07
C VAL A 79 -4.18 5.03 -5.90
N ASN A 80 -4.66 3.99 -6.59
CA ASN A 80 -6.02 3.48 -6.46
C ASN A 80 -6.12 2.56 -5.23
N LEU A 81 -7.08 2.82 -4.35
CA LEU A 81 -7.24 2.08 -3.09
C LEU A 81 -8.55 1.30 -3.03
N GLN A 82 -9.23 1.10 -4.17
CA GLN A 82 -10.50 0.37 -4.24
C GLN A 82 -10.41 -1.03 -3.63
N SER A 83 -9.34 -1.75 -3.91
CA SER A 83 -9.13 -3.13 -3.47
C SER A 83 -8.77 -3.26 -1.99
N TYR A 84 -8.52 -2.15 -1.30
CA TYR A 84 -8.09 -2.13 0.11
C TYR A 84 -9.27 -2.11 1.10
N PHE A 85 -10.51 -2.10 0.61
CA PHE A 85 -11.70 -2.33 1.41
C PHE A 85 -12.17 -3.76 1.22
N ASP A 86 -12.22 -4.54 2.30
CA ASP A 86 -12.78 -5.88 2.28
C ASP A 86 -14.30 -5.79 2.11
N ALA A 87 -14.84 -6.38 1.03
CA ALA A 87 -16.28 -6.43 0.76
C ALA A 87 -17.08 -7.19 1.84
N GLY A 88 -16.44 -8.06 2.63
CA GLY A 88 -17.09 -8.84 3.68
C GLY A 88 -17.08 -8.23 5.08
N THR A 89 -16.12 -7.33 5.38
CA THR A 89 -15.97 -6.74 6.73
C THR A 89 -16.03 -5.21 6.74
N GLY A 90 -15.95 -4.55 5.58
CA GLY A 90 -15.88 -3.09 5.47
C GLY A 90 -14.62 -2.48 6.09
N GLY A 91 -13.67 -3.32 6.55
CA GLY A 91 -12.48 -2.91 7.28
C GLY A 91 -11.35 -2.46 6.36
N SER A 92 -10.54 -1.53 6.86
CA SER A 92 -9.24 -1.19 6.27
C SER A 92 -8.29 -2.38 6.34
N THR A 93 -7.46 -2.52 5.30
CA THR A 93 -6.47 -3.59 5.15
C THR A 93 -5.06 -3.23 5.66
N MET A 94 -4.76 -1.96 5.98
CA MET A 94 -3.44 -1.53 6.46
C MET A 94 -3.51 -0.60 7.69
N PRO A 95 -4.02 -1.09 8.84
CA PRO A 95 -4.31 -0.25 10.00
C PRO A 95 -3.10 0.26 10.77
N ASN A 96 -1.91 -0.33 10.56
CA ASN A 96 -0.69 -0.05 11.32
C ASN A 96 0.40 0.70 10.53
N LEU A 97 0.13 1.06 9.28
CA LEU A 97 1.14 1.64 8.39
C LEU A 97 1.59 3.02 8.90
N LYS A 98 2.88 3.24 9.08
CA LYS A 98 3.47 4.52 9.52
C LYS A 98 4.14 5.26 8.37
N TYR A 99 4.65 4.52 7.38
CA TYR A 99 5.35 5.08 6.23
C TYR A 99 4.96 4.36 4.94
N LEU A 100 4.61 5.15 3.93
CA LEU A 100 4.42 4.71 2.54
C LEU A 100 5.37 5.47 1.64
N ASP A 101 6.38 4.80 1.10
CA ASP A 101 7.30 5.37 0.13
C ASP A 101 6.89 5.00 -1.30
N LEU A 102 6.45 6.01 -2.05
CA LEU A 102 6.08 5.96 -3.46
C LEU A 102 7.08 6.72 -4.33
N SER A 103 8.25 7.10 -3.79
CA SER A 103 9.24 7.88 -4.51
C SER A 103 9.65 7.22 -5.82
N ARG A 104 9.94 8.06 -6.83
CA ARG A 104 10.34 7.58 -8.17
C ARG A 104 9.27 6.69 -8.84
N ASN A 105 8.00 6.98 -8.57
CA ASN A 105 6.86 6.54 -9.37
C ASN A 105 6.24 7.75 -10.09
N PRO A 106 5.59 7.57 -11.25
CA PRO A 106 4.91 8.65 -11.98
C PRO A 106 3.54 8.99 -11.37
N VAL A 107 3.43 9.11 -10.05
CA VAL A 107 2.17 9.35 -9.35
C VAL A 107 1.60 10.71 -9.76
N SER A 108 0.40 10.70 -10.34
CA SER A 108 -0.33 11.91 -10.73
C SER A 108 -1.69 12.04 -10.05
N LYS A 109 -2.16 10.95 -9.42
CA LYS A 109 -3.47 10.85 -8.77
C LYS A 109 -3.38 9.99 -7.51
N ILE A 110 -4.12 10.38 -6.49
CA ILE A 110 -4.33 9.61 -5.26
C ILE A 110 -5.82 9.55 -4.95
N ASP A 111 -6.30 8.37 -4.58
CA ASP A 111 -7.67 8.15 -4.14
C ASP A 111 -7.96 8.85 -2.79
N ALA A 112 -9.06 9.61 -2.70
CA ALA A 112 -9.47 10.33 -1.49
C ALA A 112 -9.73 9.39 -0.29
N ARG A 113 -9.96 8.10 -0.53
CA ARG A 113 -10.11 7.08 0.51
C ARG A 113 -8.81 6.76 1.24
N ILE A 114 -7.70 7.36 0.87
CA ILE A 114 -6.39 7.15 1.50
C ILE A 114 -6.41 7.30 3.03
N LYS A 115 -7.20 8.25 3.56
CA LYS A 115 -7.36 8.41 5.02
C LYS A 115 -8.25 7.35 5.68
N LYS A 116 -9.15 6.73 4.91
CA LYS A 116 -10.00 5.61 5.36
C LYS A 116 -9.22 4.30 5.35
N VAL A 117 -8.35 4.10 4.35
CA VAL A 117 -7.47 2.93 4.25
C VAL A 117 -6.33 3.04 5.27
N PHE A 118 -5.65 4.17 5.38
CA PHE A 118 -4.53 4.32 6.32
C PHE A 118 -4.97 5.00 7.61
N THR A 119 -5.65 4.25 8.47
CA THR A 119 -6.22 4.74 9.74
C THR A 119 -5.16 5.18 10.75
N SER A 120 -3.95 4.64 10.65
CA SER A 120 -2.75 5.02 11.41
C SER A 120 -2.19 6.39 11.00
N LYS A 121 -2.66 6.97 9.89
CA LYS A 121 -2.23 8.28 9.36
C LYS A 121 -0.72 8.35 9.10
N PRO A 122 -0.20 7.52 8.17
CA PRO A 122 1.22 7.50 7.83
C PRO A 122 1.71 8.80 7.19
N PHE A 123 3.03 8.94 7.15
CA PHE A 123 3.69 9.82 6.19
C PHE A 123 3.78 9.12 4.82
N ILE A 124 3.45 9.85 3.76
CA ILE A 124 3.63 9.41 2.37
C ILE A 124 4.83 10.15 1.80
N ILE A 125 5.81 9.40 1.31
CA ILE A 125 7.00 9.95 0.64
C ILE A 125 6.77 9.82 -0.87
N LEU A 126 6.66 10.94 -1.57
CA LEU A 126 6.42 10.99 -3.02
C LEU A 126 7.69 11.34 -3.80
N SER A 127 8.62 12.05 -3.14
CA SER A 127 9.97 12.32 -3.63
C SER A 127 10.87 12.70 -2.45
N GLU A 128 12.14 13.03 -2.73
CA GLU A 128 13.08 13.52 -1.70
C GLU A 128 12.62 14.83 -1.04
N VAL A 129 11.74 15.60 -1.70
CA VAL A 129 11.28 16.93 -1.23
C VAL A 129 9.79 16.98 -0.91
N ILE A 130 9.01 15.98 -1.32
CA ILE A 130 7.57 15.92 -1.08
C ILE A 130 7.28 14.76 -0.13
N VAL A 131 6.95 15.12 1.11
CA VAL A 131 6.44 14.21 2.14
C VAL A 131 5.12 14.78 2.63
N VAL A 132 4.07 13.96 2.59
CA VAL A 132 2.71 14.33 2.97
C VAL A 132 2.33 13.63 4.27
N ASP A 133 1.92 14.39 5.27
CA ASP A 133 1.45 13.85 6.55
C ASP A 133 -0.06 13.55 6.46
N LEU A 134 -0.50 12.29 6.59
CA LEU A 134 -1.94 12.00 6.64
C LEU A 134 -2.59 12.33 8.00
N GLY A 135 -1.80 12.79 8.97
CA GLY A 135 -2.20 13.29 10.28
C GLY A 135 -3.06 14.55 10.24
N ILE A 136 -2.78 15.43 9.27
CA ILE A 136 -3.45 16.73 9.06
C ILE A 136 -4.84 16.58 8.44
N SER A 137 -5.59 17.67 8.22
CA SER A 137 -6.94 17.57 7.64
C SER A 137 -6.92 17.07 6.18
N LEU A 138 -8.02 16.50 5.68
CA LEU A 138 -8.08 16.04 4.27
C LEU A 138 -7.90 17.20 3.28
N SER A 139 -8.35 18.41 3.64
CA SER A 139 -8.12 19.62 2.84
C SER A 139 -6.65 20.03 2.80
N ASP A 140 -5.92 19.89 3.91
CA ASP A 140 -4.49 20.19 3.94
C ASP A 140 -3.69 19.15 3.16
N VAL A 141 -4.05 17.86 3.30
CA VAL A 141 -3.49 16.77 2.46
C VAL A 141 -3.69 17.08 0.97
N LYS A 142 -4.91 17.49 0.59
CA LYS A 142 -5.22 17.88 -0.79
C LYS A 142 -4.32 19.04 -1.25
N HIS A 143 -4.16 20.07 -0.43
CA HIS A 143 -3.32 21.21 -0.75
C HIS A 143 -1.83 20.82 -0.94
N GLU A 144 -1.30 19.97 -0.06
CA GLU A 144 0.07 19.45 -0.20
C GLU A 144 0.24 18.65 -1.50
N LEU A 145 -0.72 17.80 -1.84
CA LEU A 145 -0.70 17.05 -3.10
C LEU A 145 -0.80 17.95 -4.33
N GLU A 146 -1.68 18.97 -4.30
CA GLU A 146 -1.83 19.93 -5.40
C GLU A 146 -0.54 20.73 -5.63
N SER A 147 0.20 21.07 -4.57
CA SER A 147 1.53 21.71 -4.68
C SER A 147 2.59 20.84 -5.37
N ALA A 148 2.33 19.53 -5.45
CA ALA A 148 3.15 18.52 -6.12
C ALA A 148 2.55 18.06 -7.46
N ASP A 149 1.58 18.79 -8.02
CA ASP A 149 0.84 18.42 -9.23
C ASP A 149 0.10 17.06 -9.16
N ILE A 150 -0.23 16.61 -7.93
CA ILE A 150 -0.95 15.36 -7.68
C ILE A 150 -2.40 15.66 -7.33
N LYS A 151 -3.31 15.01 -8.06
CA LYS A 151 -4.75 15.18 -7.84
C LYS A 151 -5.26 14.23 -6.78
N LEU A 152 -5.92 14.74 -5.75
CA LEU A 152 -6.76 13.94 -4.88
C LEU A 152 -8.11 13.70 -5.57
N VAL A 153 -8.45 12.44 -5.84
CA VAL A 153 -9.61 12.03 -6.62
C VAL A 153 -10.61 11.31 -5.73
N GLU A 154 -11.84 11.82 -5.65
CA GLU A 154 -12.95 11.10 -5.06
C GLU A 154 -13.42 10.02 -6.05
N SER A 155 -13.50 8.76 -5.64
CA SER A 155 -14.00 7.68 -6.50
C SER A 155 -15.52 7.71 -6.55
N ASP A 156 -16.11 7.66 -7.75
CA ASP A 156 -17.56 7.64 -8.03
C ASP A 156 -18.32 6.39 -7.52
N LEU A 157 -17.78 5.65 -6.55
CA LEU A 157 -18.39 4.42 -6.02
C LEU A 157 -19.21 4.65 -4.75
N GLU A 158 -19.05 5.76 -4.04
CA GLU A 158 -20.00 6.13 -2.97
C GLU A 158 -21.40 6.37 -3.54
N SER A 159 -21.52 6.90 -4.76
CA SER A 159 -22.81 7.04 -5.46
C SER A 159 -23.37 5.72 -6.00
N GLN A 160 -22.59 4.62 -6.00
CA GLN A 160 -23.06 3.28 -6.34
C GLN A 160 -23.42 2.42 -5.10
N MET A 161 -23.21 2.90 -3.87
CA MET A 161 -23.70 2.19 -2.68
C MET A 161 -25.06 2.71 -2.20
N ASP A 162 -25.48 3.90 -2.63
CA ASP A 162 -26.79 4.49 -2.33
C ASP A 162 -27.98 3.78 -3.03
N TRP A 163 -27.74 2.87 -3.98
CA TRP A 163 -28.81 2.15 -4.70
C TRP A 163 -29.06 0.72 -4.19
N MET A 164 -28.31 0.21 -3.22
CA MET A 164 -28.63 -1.10 -2.67
C MET A 164 -29.91 -1.00 -1.84
N PRO A 165 -31.02 -1.66 -2.25
CA PRO A 165 -32.22 -1.64 -1.44
C PRO A 165 -31.90 -2.32 -0.11
N VAL A 166 -32.23 -1.64 0.99
CA VAL A 166 -32.31 -2.26 2.32
C VAL A 166 -33.32 -3.40 2.17
N THR A 167 -32.84 -4.64 2.15
CA THR A 167 -33.71 -5.80 2.27
C THR A 167 -34.13 -5.87 3.73
N ASP A 168 -35.42 -5.62 3.98
CA ASP A 168 -36.10 -5.83 5.26
C ASP A 168 -35.89 -7.23 5.85
#